data_AF-A0A067K4G1-F1
#
_entry.id   AF-A0A067K4G1-F1
#
_cell.length_a   1.000
_cell.length_b   1.000
_cell.length_c   1.000
_cell.angle_alpha   90.00
_cell.angle_beta   90.00
_cell.angle_gamma   90.00
#
_symmetry.space_group_name_H-M   'P 1'
#
loop_
_entity.id
_entity.type
_entity.pdbx_description
1 polymer ?
#
loop_
_entity_poly.entity_id
_entity_poly.type
_entity_poly.pdbx_seq_one_letter_code
_entity_poly.pdbx_strand_id
1 'polypeptide(L)'
;MDVSQVLHMNGGEGEISYYNNSSYQKKGILTAKPILEESIAELCSKSLPECITMAEMGCSSGPNTLLPLWGVIETIDSTCSKLNKKPPSLQVFLNDIPGNDFNTIFRSIVPIFEQKLKKEKGSKFEACFIAAMAGSFYGRLFPLRSLHFVHSSYSVHWLSQVRPV
;
A
#
# COMPACT_ATOMS: atom_id res chain seq x y z
N MET A 1 -24.42 -9.81 11.75
CA MET A 1 -22.97 -10.12 11.72
C MET A 1 -22.27 -8.93 11.12
N ASP A 2 -21.31 -8.35 11.83
CA ASP A 2 -20.51 -7.24 11.30
C ASP A 2 -19.53 -7.79 10.26
N VAL A 3 -19.70 -7.41 8.99
CA VAL A 3 -18.87 -7.91 7.88
C VAL A 3 -17.40 -7.59 8.14
N SER A 4 -17.09 -6.46 8.78
CA SER A 4 -15.72 -6.04 9.07
C SER A 4 -14.99 -6.92 10.11
N GLN A 5 -15.72 -7.79 10.82
CA GLN A 5 -15.13 -8.72 11.79
C GLN A 5 -14.82 -10.10 11.20
N VAL A 6 -15.41 -10.43 10.05
CA VAL A 6 -15.33 -11.79 9.46
C VAL A 6 -14.69 -11.80 8.08
N LEU A 7 -14.74 -10.68 7.35
CA LEU A 7 -14.25 -10.61 5.98
C LEU A 7 -12.74 -10.35 5.93
N HIS A 8 -11.94 -11.39 5.75
CA HIS A 8 -10.53 -11.25 5.40
C HIS A 8 -10.13 -12.27 4.34
N MET A 9 -8.98 -12.03 3.71
CA MET A 9 -8.36 -13.02 2.84
C MET A 9 -7.81 -14.18 3.67
N ASN A 10 -7.66 -15.36 3.06
CA ASN A 10 -7.03 -16.51 3.71
C ASN A 10 -5.58 -16.15 4.11
N GLY A 11 -5.33 -16.07 5.42
CA GLY A 11 -4.04 -15.70 5.98
C GLY A 11 -2.96 -16.78 5.86
N GLY A 12 -1.77 -16.46 6.35
CA GLY A 12 -0.59 -17.32 6.30
C GLY A 12 0.04 -17.47 4.92
N GLU A 13 1.00 -18.40 4.84
CA GLU A 13 1.85 -18.64 3.67
C GLU A 13 1.65 -20.06 3.08
N GLY A 14 0.58 -20.75 3.48
CA GLY A 14 0.26 -22.12 3.04
C GLY A 14 -0.29 -22.19 1.61
N GLU A 15 -0.49 -23.40 1.09
CA GLU A 15 -0.91 -23.64 -0.30
C GLU A 15 -2.22 -22.95 -0.68
N ILE A 16 -3.20 -22.89 0.23
CA ILE A 16 -4.53 -22.27 0.00
C ILE A 16 -4.61 -20.79 0.46
N SER A 17 -3.48 -20.21 0.87
CA SER A 17 -3.43 -18.83 1.35
C SER A 17 -3.59 -17.83 0.21
N TYR A 18 -4.06 -16.63 0.52
CA TYR A 18 -4.04 -15.53 -0.44
C TYR A 18 -2.62 -15.14 -0.86
N TYR A 19 -1.65 -15.31 0.03
CA TYR A 19 -0.23 -15.07 -0.25
C TYR A 19 0.22 -15.81 -1.53
N ASN A 20 -0.12 -17.10 -1.66
CA ASN A 20 0.25 -17.93 -2.81
C ASN A 20 -0.73 -17.88 -3.99
N ASN A 21 -1.96 -17.35 -3.80
CA ASN A 21 -3.04 -17.43 -4.80
C ASN A 21 -3.54 -16.06 -5.30
N SER A 22 -2.74 -15.00 -5.19
CA SER A 22 -3.13 -13.63 -5.55
C SER A 22 -2.57 -13.12 -6.89
N SER A 23 -2.27 -14.03 -7.83
CA SER A 23 -1.65 -13.70 -9.12
C SER A 23 -2.56 -12.86 -10.03
N TYR A 24 -3.88 -13.04 -9.95
CA TYR A 24 -4.85 -12.28 -10.73
C TYR A 24 -4.89 -10.80 -10.27
N GLN A 25 -4.96 -10.57 -8.96
CA GLN A 25 -4.92 -9.24 -8.35
C GLN A 25 -3.58 -8.55 -8.67
N LYS A 26 -2.47 -9.30 -8.64
CA LYS A 26 -1.15 -8.81 -9.07
C LYS A 26 -1.19 -8.27 -10.50
N LYS A 27 -1.79 -9.02 -11.43
CA LYS A 27 -1.93 -8.57 -12.82
C LYS A 27 -2.75 -7.29 -12.91
N GLY A 28 -3.86 -7.20 -12.16
CA GLY A 28 -4.67 -5.98 -12.08
C GLY A 28 -3.88 -4.76 -11.60
N ILE A 29 -3.10 -4.90 -10.52
CA ILE A 29 -2.23 -3.83 -10.00
C ILE A 29 -1.21 -3.41 -11.06
N LEU A 30 -0.56 -4.37 -11.73
CA LEU A 30 0.43 -4.06 -12.77
C LEU A 30 -0.19 -3.41 -14.01
N THR A 31 -1.42 -3.77 -14.39
CA THR A 31 -2.14 -3.11 -15.47
C THR A 31 -2.50 -1.67 -15.13
N ALA A 32 -2.85 -1.38 -13.87
CA ALA A 32 -3.14 -0.03 -13.39
C ALA A 32 -1.89 0.79 -13.06
N LYS A 33 -0.69 0.19 -13.04
CA LYS A 33 0.58 0.85 -12.68
C LYS A 33 0.81 2.18 -13.42
N PRO A 34 0.58 2.32 -14.74
CA PRO A 34 0.80 3.60 -15.41
C PRO A 34 -0.02 4.77 -14.83
N ILE A 35 -1.25 4.50 -14.39
CA ILE A 35 -2.14 5.51 -13.78
C ILE A 35 -1.60 5.95 -12.42
N LEU A 36 -1.07 4.99 -11.64
CA LEU A 36 -0.38 5.27 -10.39
C LEU A 36 0.86 6.15 -10.63
N GLU A 37 1.70 5.79 -11.58
CA GLU A 37 2.94 6.53 -11.89
C GLU A 37 2.63 7.97 -12.35
N GLU A 38 1.62 8.16 -13.22
CA GLU A 38 1.18 9.49 -13.65
C GLU A 38 0.72 10.35 -12.46
N SER A 39 -0.13 9.78 -11.58
CA SER A 39 -0.65 10.48 -10.40
C SER A 39 0.47 10.93 -9.45
N ILE A 40 1.47 10.07 -9.24
CA ILE A 40 2.62 10.39 -8.38
C ILE A 40 3.57 11.40 -9.03
N ALA A 41 3.80 11.31 -10.34
CA ALA A 41 4.59 12.28 -11.06
C ALA A 41 3.96 13.70 -11.00
N GLU A 42 2.63 13.78 -11.14
CA GLU A 42 1.89 15.04 -10.97
C GLU A 42 2.03 15.60 -9.55
N LEU A 43 1.87 14.75 -8.53
CA LEU A 43 2.08 15.12 -7.13
C LEU A 43 3.49 15.68 -6.91
N CYS A 44 4.51 15.05 -7.51
CA CYS A 44 5.90 15.49 -7.38
C CYS A 44 6.20 16.83 -8.08
N SER A 45 5.43 17.16 -9.12
CA SER A 45 5.66 18.34 -9.95
C SER A 45 5.14 19.64 -9.32
N LYS A 46 4.09 19.59 -8.49
CA LYS A 46 3.45 20.78 -7.90
C LYS A 46 4.28 21.42 -6.78
N SER A 47 4.39 20.76 -5.63
CA SER A 47 5.28 21.13 -4.53
C SER A 47 5.43 19.90 -3.65
N LEU A 48 6.65 19.43 -3.49
CA LEU A 48 6.94 18.18 -2.79
C LEU A 48 7.07 18.48 -1.28
N PRO A 49 6.22 17.92 -0.41
CA PRO A 49 6.41 18.06 1.02
C PRO A 49 7.67 17.31 1.45
N GLU A 50 8.20 17.61 2.65
CA GLU A 50 9.35 16.87 3.22
C GLU A 50 9.00 15.40 3.50
N CYS A 51 7.72 15.11 3.75
CA CYS A 51 7.19 13.78 3.96
C CYS A 51 5.93 13.57 3.14
N ILE A 52 5.91 12.55 2.30
CA ILE A 52 4.70 12.06 1.64
C ILE A 52 4.11 10.95 2.48
N THR A 53 2.96 11.26 3.06
CA THR A 53 2.10 10.29 3.74
C THR A 53 1.12 9.65 2.76
N MET A 54 1.07 8.32 2.71
CA MET A 54 0.15 7.56 1.86
C MET A 54 -0.51 6.41 2.60
N ALA A 55 -1.64 5.92 2.06
CA ALA A 55 -2.32 4.72 2.55
C ALA A 55 -2.59 3.73 1.42
N GLU A 56 -2.38 2.44 1.71
CA GLU A 56 -2.89 1.31 0.94
C GLU A 56 -4.16 0.79 1.61
N MET A 57 -5.32 0.97 0.99
CA MET A 57 -6.62 0.64 1.56
C MET A 57 -7.11 -0.73 1.08
N GLY A 58 -7.17 -1.71 2.00
CA GLY A 58 -7.44 -3.11 1.70
C GLY A 58 -6.19 -3.83 1.21
N CYS A 59 -5.14 -3.80 2.04
CA CYS A 59 -3.80 -4.24 1.68
C CYS A 59 -3.63 -5.77 1.66
N SER A 60 -4.54 -6.52 2.28
CA SER A 60 -4.47 -7.98 2.48
C SER A 60 -3.13 -8.41 3.11
N SER A 61 -2.72 -9.67 2.96
CA SER A 61 -1.56 -10.28 3.62
C SER A 61 -0.68 -11.07 2.64
N GLY A 62 -0.41 -10.51 1.46
CA GLY A 62 0.28 -11.20 0.36
C GLY A 62 1.41 -10.37 -0.27
N PRO A 63 2.18 -10.96 -1.21
CA PRO A 63 3.29 -10.25 -1.87
C PRO A 63 2.85 -9.01 -2.67
N ASN A 64 1.55 -8.86 -2.92
CA ASN A 64 0.98 -7.69 -3.59
C ASN A 64 0.89 -6.46 -2.69
N THR A 65 0.92 -6.61 -1.36
CA THR A 65 0.70 -5.54 -0.37
C THR A 65 1.61 -4.32 -0.59
N LEU A 66 2.87 -4.53 -0.96
CA LEU A 66 3.86 -3.45 -1.16
C LEU A 66 4.15 -3.15 -2.64
N LEU A 67 3.45 -3.81 -3.57
CA LEU A 67 3.66 -3.61 -5.00
C LEU A 67 3.32 -2.17 -5.44
N PRO A 68 2.20 -1.55 -4.99
CA PRO A 68 1.92 -0.14 -5.29
C PRO A 68 2.98 0.79 -4.71
N LEU A 69 3.41 0.56 -3.45
CA LEU A 69 4.47 1.35 -2.81
C LEU A 69 5.77 1.32 -3.60
N TRP A 70 6.16 0.16 -4.15
CA TRP A 70 7.34 0.07 -5.00
C TRP A 70 7.22 0.98 -6.24
N GLY A 71 6.06 0.98 -6.90
CA GLY A 71 5.79 1.88 -8.03
C GLY A 71 5.85 3.36 -7.66
N VAL A 72 5.33 3.73 -6.48
CA VAL A 72 5.42 5.09 -5.93
C VAL A 72 6.90 5.49 -5.74
N ILE A 73 7.70 4.65 -5.10
CA ILE A 73 9.14 4.91 -4.87
C ILE A 73 9.90 5.07 -6.19
N GLU A 74 9.67 4.18 -7.16
CA GLU A 74 10.30 4.27 -8.49
C GLU A 74 9.98 5.59 -9.18
N THR A 75 8.72 6.01 -9.11
CA THR A 75 8.25 7.24 -9.76
C THR A 75 8.81 8.48 -9.07
N ILE A 76 8.79 8.52 -7.74
CA ILE A 76 9.38 9.60 -6.95
C ILE A 76 10.87 9.74 -7.26
N ASP A 77 11.63 8.64 -7.21
CA ASP A 77 13.07 8.65 -7.47
C ASP A 77 13.37 9.19 -8.88
N SER A 78 12.64 8.69 -9.90
CA SER A 78 12.80 9.13 -11.29
C SER A 78 12.44 10.61 -11.45
N THR A 79 11.30 11.03 -10.90
CA THR A 79 10.78 12.40 -11.07
C THR A 79 11.63 13.42 -10.31
N CYS A 80 11.98 13.14 -9.06
CA CYS A 80 12.87 13.98 -8.27
C CYS A 80 14.26 14.10 -8.93
N SER A 81 14.80 13.01 -9.47
CA SER A 81 16.08 13.06 -10.20
C SER A 81 15.99 13.97 -11.44
N LYS A 82 14.92 13.90 -12.23
CA LYS A 82 14.69 14.78 -13.39
C LYS A 82 14.53 16.25 -13.00
N LEU A 83 13.92 16.51 -11.85
CA LEU A 83 13.71 17.86 -11.32
C LEU A 83 14.91 18.38 -10.50
N ASN A 84 15.98 17.60 -10.37
CA ASN A 84 17.13 17.88 -9.51
C ASN A 84 16.73 18.19 -8.05
N LYS A 85 15.73 17.46 -7.54
CA LYS A 85 15.22 17.54 -6.16
C LYS A 85 15.63 16.29 -5.38
N LYS A 86 15.77 16.43 -4.07
CA LYS A 86 15.91 15.28 -3.17
C LYS A 86 14.55 14.58 -3.02
N PRO A 87 14.48 13.24 -3.05
CA PRO A 87 13.26 12.51 -2.70
C PRO A 87 12.79 12.85 -1.27
N PRO A 88 11.47 12.87 -1.02
CA PRO A 88 10.91 13.11 0.31
C PRO A 88 11.00 11.83 1.14
N SER A 89 10.84 11.97 2.46
CA SER A 89 10.54 10.81 3.30
C SER A 89 9.15 10.25 2.98
N LEU A 90 8.93 8.97 3.26
CA LEU A 90 7.66 8.29 3.03
C LEU A 90 7.11 7.76 4.34
N GLN A 91 5.83 8.00 4.59
CA GLN A 91 5.08 7.34 5.66
C GLN A 91 3.90 6.61 5.03
N VAL A 92 3.89 5.29 5.16
CA VAL A 92 2.95 4.40 4.47
C VAL A 92 2.10 3.68 5.50
N PHE A 93 0.79 3.80 5.35
CA PHE A 93 -0.17 3.07 6.16
C PHE A 93 -0.77 1.92 5.35
N LEU A 94 -0.51 0.69 5.80
CA LEU A 94 -1.17 -0.50 5.29
C LEU A 94 -2.47 -0.67 6.06
N ASN A 95 -3.59 -0.39 5.40
CA ASN A 95 -4.92 -0.55 5.99
C ASN A 95 -5.57 -1.85 5.52
N ASP A 96 -6.16 -2.56 6.47
CA ASP A 96 -7.13 -3.60 6.22
C ASP A 96 -8.02 -3.75 7.47
N ILE A 97 -9.01 -4.64 7.43
CA ILE A 97 -9.83 -4.93 8.59
C ILE A 97 -8.99 -5.55 9.74
N PRO A 98 -9.42 -5.45 11.00
CA PRO A 98 -8.63 -5.93 12.15
C PRO A 98 -8.24 -7.41 12.10
N GLY A 99 -9.05 -8.25 11.44
CA GLY A 99 -8.79 -9.68 11.29
C GLY A 99 -7.76 -10.04 10.21
N ASN A 100 -7.23 -9.07 9.46
CA ASN A 100 -6.20 -9.33 8.45
C ASN A 100 -4.88 -9.80 9.08
N ASP A 101 -4.13 -10.60 8.32
CA ASP A 101 -2.86 -11.16 8.79
C ASP A 101 -1.70 -10.16 8.62
N PHE A 102 -1.73 -9.10 9.44
CA PHE A 102 -0.62 -8.15 9.53
C PHE A 102 0.68 -8.78 10.00
N ASN A 103 0.61 -9.92 10.73
CA ASN A 103 1.81 -10.61 11.19
C ASN A 103 2.65 -11.12 10.03
N THR A 104 2.04 -11.77 9.02
CA THR A 104 2.76 -12.18 7.81
C THR A 104 3.35 -10.98 7.07
N ILE A 105 2.64 -9.85 7.02
CA ILE A 105 3.17 -8.63 6.40
C ILE A 105 4.46 -8.16 7.08
N PHE A 106 4.44 -7.98 8.40
CA PHE A 106 5.59 -7.42 9.11
C PHE A 106 6.72 -8.43 9.37
N ARG A 107 6.42 -9.72 9.44
CA ARG A 107 7.45 -10.77 9.63
C ARG A 107 8.13 -11.18 8.33
N SER A 108 7.37 -11.27 7.24
CA SER A 108 7.86 -11.85 5.99
C SER A 108 8.02 -10.79 4.89
N ILE A 109 7.02 -9.95 4.66
CA ILE A 109 6.98 -9.08 3.47
C ILE A 109 7.80 -7.80 3.64
N VAL A 110 7.62 -7.07 4.74
CA VAL A 110 8.31 -5.80 5.01
C VAL A 110 9.84 -5.97 5.05
N PRO A 111 10.42 -6.96 5.75
CA PRO A 111 11.87 -7.14 5.78
C PRO A 111 12.47 -7.40 4.40
N ILE A 112 11.81 -8.22 3.57
CA ILE A 112 12.25 -8.50 2.19
C ILE A 112 12.22 -7.21 1.36
N PHE A 113 11.15 -6.43 1.51
CA PHE A 113 10.99 -5.15 0.83
C PHE A 113 12.07 -4.14 1.22
N GLU A 114 12.34 -3.97 2.51
CA GLU A 114 13.38 -3.06 3.02
C GLU A 114 14.78 -3.46 2.54
N GLN A 115 15.09 -4.76 2.52
CA GLN A 115 16.35 -5.25 1.95
C GLN A 115 16.47 -4.91 0.47
N LYS A 116 15.41 -5.14 -0.32
CA LYS A 116 15.36 -4.77 -1.74
C LYS A 116 15.53 -3.26 -1.92
N LEU A 117 14.82 -2.46 -1.13
CA LEU A 117 14.88 -1.01 -1.17
C LEU A 117 16.30 -0.51 -0.90
N LYS A 118 16.94 -1.01 0.16
CA LYS A 118 18.33 -0.67 0.49
C LYS A 118 19.30 -1.08 -0.62
N LYS A 119 19.13 -2.28 -1.21
CA LYS A 119 19.98 -2.78 -2.28
C LYS A 119 19.88 -1.96 -3.56
N GLU A 120 18.67 -1.58 -3.97
CA GLU A 120 18.43 -0.94 -5.27
C GLU A 120 18.40 0.59 -5.22
N LYS A 121 18.05 1.19 -4.09
CA LYS A 121 17.92 2.65 -3.92
C LYS A 121 18.93 3.26 -2.94
N GLY A 122 19.71 2.44 -2.25
CA GLY A 122 20.70 2.91 -1.27
C GLY A 122 20.05 3.71 -0.14
N SER A 123 20.73 4.77 0.31
CA SER A 123 20.25 5.61 1.42
C SER A 123 19.17 6.63 1.04
N LYS A 124 18.81 6.74 -0.26
CA LYS A 124 17.81 7.73 -0.74
C LYS A 124 16.45 7.57 -0.08
N PHE A 125 16.07 6.33 0.24
CA PHE A 125 14.78 5.99 0.85
C PHE A 125 14.95 5.26 2.20
N GLU A 126 16.05 5.51 2.92
CA GLU A 126 16.19 5.05 4.32
C GLU A 126 15.10 5.64 5.24
N ALA A 127 14.41 6.69 4.79
CA ALA A 127 13.27 7.29 5.46
C ALA A 127 11.91 6.82 4.89
N CYS A 128 11.74 5.52 4.65
CA CYS A 128 10.46 4.92 4.29
C CYS A 128 9.89 4.15 5.48
N PHE A 129 8.87 4.71 6.13
CA PHE A 129 8.26 4.17 7.34
C PHE A 129 6.95 3.46 7.01
N ILE A 130 6.87 2.16 7.28
CA ILE A 130 5.68 1.35 7.02
C ILE A 130 4.98 1.05 8.34
N ALA A 131 3.71 1.39 8.45
CA ALA A 131 2.86 1.15 9.61
C ALA A 131 1.55 0.47 9.20
N ALA A 132 0.88 -0.19 10.14
CA ALA A 132 -0.46 -0.71 9.94
C ALA A 132 -1.52 0.25 10.49
N MET A 133 -2.66 0.29 9.82
CA MET A 133 -3.86 1.00 10.26
C MET A 133 -5.06 0.06 10.18
N ALA A 134 -5.31 -0.69 11.25
CA ALA A 134 -6.40 -1.66 11.28
C ALA A 134 -7.76 -0.97 11.42
N GLY A 135 -8.70 -1.32 10.56
CA GLY A 135 -10.08 -0.81 10.61
C GLY A 135 -10.76 -0.79 9.25
N SER A 136 -12.08 -0.70 9.23
CA SER A 136 -12.83 -0.53 7.99
C SER A 136 -12.58 0.84 7.37
N PHE A 137 -12.21 0.89 6.09
CA PHE A 137 -12.12 2.15 5.33
C PHE A 137 -13.49 2.79 5.02
N TYR A 138 -14.60 2.15 5.39
CA TYR A 138 -15.92 2.80 5.42
C TYR A 138 -16.12 3.70 6.65
N GLY A 139 -15.23 3.60 7.64
CA GLY A 139 -15.12 4.52 8.77
C GLY A 139 -13.97 5.51 8.61
N ARG A 140 -13.78 6.37 9.62
CA ARG A 140 -12.63 7.28 9.67
C ARG A 140 -11.42 6.56 10.25
N LEU A 141 -10.35 6.48 9.45
CA LEU A 141 -9.06 5.90 9.86
C LEU A 141 -7.99 6.95 10.13
N PHE A 142 -8.11 8.12 9.49
CA PHE A 142 -7.07 9.15 9.50
C PHE A 142 -7.63 10.51 9.91
N PRO A 143 -6.82 11.37 10.55
CA PRO A 143 -7.16 12.78 10.76
C PRO A 143 -7.42 13.53 9.45
N LEU A 144 -8.03 14.71 9.55
CA LEU A 144 -8.24 15.56 8.39
C LEU A 144 -6.89 16.05 7.84
N ARG A 145 -6.73 16.00 6.51
CA ARG A 145 -5.54 16.51 5.78
C ARG A 145 -4.22 15.82 6.19
N SER A 146 -4.26 14.56 6.58
CA SER A 146 -3.05 13.79 6.97
C SER A 146 -2.50 12.86 5.89
N LEU A 147 -3.21 12.69 4.76
CA LEU A 147 -2.76 11.84 3.65
C LEU A 147 -2.60 12.68 2.39
N HIS A 148 -1.51 12.44 1.65
CA HIS A 148 -1.24 13.05 0.35
C HIS A 148 -1.71 12.15 -0.80
N PHE A 149 -1.66 10.83 -0.60
CA PHE A 149 -2.01 9.85 -1.61
C PHE A 149 -2.71 8.64 -1.00
N VAL A 150 -3.68 8.08 -1.71
CA VAL A 150 -4.39 6.86 -1.31
C VAL A 150 -4.45 5.93 -2.50
N HIS A 151 -3.99 4.70 -2.32
CA HIS A 151 -4.16 3.62 -3.27
C HIS A 151 -5.11 2.57 -2.71
N SER A 152 -5.87 1.94 -3.60
CA SER A 152 -6.77 0.85 -3.26
C SER A 152 -6.97 -0.01 -4.50
N SER A 153 -6.76 -1.31 -4.38
CA SER A 153 -6.94 -2.26 -5.48
C SER A 153 -7.66 -3.51 -4.99
N TYR A 154 -8.72 -3.92 -5.69
CA TYR A 154 -9.51 -5.12 -5.36
C TYR A 154 -10.05 -5.15 -3.91
N SER A 155 -10.38 -4.00 -3.33
CA SER A 155 -10.97 -3.95 -1.98
C SER A 155 -12.28 -3.16 -1.89
N VAL A 156 -12.45 -2.07 -2.65
CA VAL A 156 -13.65 -1.19 -2.61
C VAL A 156 -14.95 -1.90 -3.02
N HIS A 157 -14.87 -3.02 -3.75
CA HIS A 157 -16.07 -3.77 -4.15
C HIS A 157 -16.71 -4.57 -2.98
N TRP A 158 -16.00 -4.75 -1.87
CA TRP A 158 -16.54 -5.39 -0.67
C TRP A 158 -17.46 -4.44 0.06
N LEU A 159 -18.74 -4.80 0.21
CA LEU A 159 -19.75 -3.96 0.86
C LEU A 159 -19.61 -3.97 2.39
N SER A 160 -20.04 -2.89 3.04
CA SER A 160 -20.08 -2.78 4.51
C SER A 160 -21.05 -3.76 5.19
N GLN A 161 -22.08 -4.18 4.47
CA GLN A 161 -23.10 -5.11 4.93
C GLN A 161 -23.76 -5.85 3.77
N VAL A 162 -24.37 -7.00 4.07
CA VAL A 162 -25.23 -7.71 3.11
C VAL A 162 -26.45 -6.85 2.79
N ARG A 163 -26.89 -6.86 1.52
CA ARG A 163 -28.13 -6.17 1.15
C ARG A 163 -29.32 -6.80 1.91
N PRO A 164 -30.19 -5.99 2.54
CA PRO A 164 -31.43 -6.50 3.10
C PRO A 164 -32.23 -7.22 2.02
N VAL A 165 -32.81 -8.36 2.37
CA VAL A 165 -33.77 -9.10 1.54
C VAL A 165 -35.15 -8.51 1.76
#